data_AF-A0A7G2K2Y0-F1
#
_entry.id   AF-A0A7G2K2Y0-F1
#
_cell.length_a   1.000
_cell.length_b   1.000
_cell.length_c   1.000
_cell.angle_alpha   90.00
_cell.angle_beta   90.00
_cell.angle_gamma   90.00
#
_symmetry.space_group_name_H-M   'P 1'
#
loop_
_entity.id
_entity.type
_entity.pdbx_description
1 polymer ?
#
loop_
_entity_poly.entity_id
_entity_poly.type
_entity_poly.pdbx_seq_one_letter_code
_entity_poly.pdbx_strand_id
1 'polypeptide(L)' 'MKLCRCPICHSDIHLDALLEDDAGREMLGIITNLKGNNARALVSYIGLFRPERSALSNGRALKLSILLMS' A
#
# COMPACT_ATOMS: atom_id res chain seq x y z
N MET A 1 1.83 -4.61 16.23
CA MET A 1 1.54 -3.28 16.81
C MET A 1 0.44 -2.55 16.02
N LYS A 2 -0.54 -1.93 16.68
CA LYS A 2 -1.61 -1.17 16.02
C LYS A 2 -1.08 0.12 15.42
N LEU A 3 -1.31 0.33 14.12
CA LEU A 3 -0.88 1.51 13.38
C LEU A 3 -1.94 2.62 13.44
N CYS A 4 -3.16 2.32 12.99
CA CYS A 4 -4.29 3.23 13.01
C CYS A 4 -5.60 2.46 12.76
N ARG A 5 -6.71 3.20 12.66
CA ARG A 5 -8.01 2.65 12.26
C ARG A 5 -8.34 3.13 10.85
N CYS A 6 -8.74 2.22 9.96
CA CYS A 6 -9.07 2.56 8.58
C CYS A 6 -10.31 3.50 8.55
N PRO A 7 -10.24 4.68 7.91
CA PRO A 7 -11.38 5.59 7.83
C PRO A 7 -12.47 5.11 6.86
N ILE A 8 -12.22 4.05 6.09
CA ILE A 8 -13.14 3.54 5.07
C ILE A 8 -13.97 2.36 5.59
N CYS A 9 -13.31 1.38 6.23
CA CYS A 9 -13.97 0.15 6.71
C CYS A 9 -13.93 0.00 8.24
N HIS A 10 -13.32 0.96 8.95
CA HIS A 10 -13.20 0.96 10.41
C HIS A 10 -12.48 -0.23 11.04
N SER A 11 -11.82 -1.07 10.24
CA SER A 11 -10.93 -2.13 10.72
C SER A 11 -9.67 -1.54 11.34
N ASP A 12 -9.13 -2.22 12.34
CA ASP A 12 -7.83 -1.91 12.91
C ASP A 12 -6.71 -2.38 11.97
N ILE A 13 -5.76 -1.49 11.69
CA ILE A 13 -4.60 -1.79 10.86
C ILE A 13 -3.42 -2.10 11.79
N HIS A 14 -2.84 -3.27 11.64
CA HIS A 14 -1.72 -3.76 12.44
C HIS A 14 -0.46 -3.83 11.55
N LEU A 15 0.62 -3.16 11.97
CA LEU A 15 1.83 -3.03 11.14
C LEU A 15 2.54 -4.38 10.93
N ASP A 16 2.57 -5.20 11.96
CA ASP A 16 3.03 -6.59 11.93
C ASP A 16 2.21 -7.42 10.94
N ALA A 17 0.88 -7.32 10.97
CA ALA A 17 0.03 -8.04 10.02
C ALA A 17 0.25 -7.62 8.56
N LEU A 18 0.65 -6.36 8.30
CA LEU A 18 1.01 -5.92 6.95
C LEU A 18 2.33 -6.53 6.46
N LEU A 19 3.25 -6.83 7.37
CA LEU A 19 4.54 -7.44 7.02
C LEU A 19 4.39 -8.94 6.76
N GLU A 20 3.41 -9.64 7.35
CA GLU A 20 3.17 -11.07 7.12
C GLU A 20 2.92 -11.42 5.64
N ASP A 21 2.40 -10.48 4.84
CA ASP A 21 2.24 -10.64 3.40
C ASP A 21 3.50 -10.18 2.65
N ASP A 22 4.10 -11.05 1.84
CA ASP A 22 5.35 -10.75 1.12
C ASP A 22 5.22 -9.53 0.20
N ALA A 23 4.12 -9.44 -0.55
CA ALA A 23 3.88 -8.32 -1.45
C ALA A 23 3.69 -7.00 -0.69
N GLY A 24 2.99 -7.04 0.44
CA GLY A 24 2.82 -5.91 1.35
C GLY A 24 4.15 -5.44 1.92
N ARG A 25 5.01 -6.38 2.36
CA ARG A 25 6.35 -6.10 2.89
C ARG A 25 7.25 -5.42 1.85
N GLU A 26 7.31 -5.96 0.64
CA GLU A 26 8.13 -5.39 -0.44
C GLU A 26 7.63 -4.00 -0.85
N MET A 27 6.31 -3.83 -0.98
CA MET A 27 5.68 -2.55 -1.29
C MET A 27 5.97 -1.51 -0.19
N LEU A 28 5.93 -1.88 1.08
CA LEU A 28 6.30 -0.99 2.18
C LEU A 28 7.76 -0.57 2.08
N GLY A 29 8.68 -1.50 1.78
CA GLY A 29 10.09 -1.21 1.55
C GLY A 29 10.30 -0.17 0.45
N ILE A 30 9.59 -0.32 -0.68
CA ILE A 30 9.56 0.66 -1.76
C ILE A 30 9.10 2.04 -1.24
N ILE A 31 7.92 2.09 -0.61
CA ILE A 31 7.31 3.34 -0.14
C ILE A 31 8.23 4.08 0.83
N THR A 32 8.87 3.35 1.76
CA THR A 32 9.78 3.94 2.76
C THR A 32 11.09 4.46 2.20
N ASN A 33 11.53 3.96 1.04
CA ASN A 33 12.78 4.39 0.39
C ASN A 33 12.57 5.62 -0.55
N LEU A 34 11.32 6.03 -0.78
CA LEU A 34 11.04 7.21 -1.61
C LEU A 34 11.30 8.51 -0.85
N LYS A 35 11.92 9.48 -1.54
CA LYS A 35 12.26 10.80 -0.97
C LYS A 35 11.11 11.80 -1.16
N GLY A 36 11.00 12.76 -0.24
CA GLY A 36 10.04 13.87 -0.33
C GLY A 36 8.59 13.39 -0.41
N ASN A 37 7.82 13.97 -1.33
CA ASN A 37 6.38 13.69 -1.49
C ASN A 37 6.09 12.50 -2.43
N ASN A 38 7.11 11.81 -2.94
CA ASN A 38 6.94 10.76 -3.95
C ASN A 38 6.15 9.56 -3.40
N ALA A 39 6.35 9.19 -2.13
CA ALA A 39 5.57 8.15 -1.47
C ALA A 39 4.06 8.45 -1.50
N ARG A 40 3.69 9.70 -1.21
CA ARG A 40 2.28 10.13 -1.21
C ARG A 40 1.69 10.11 -2.63
N ALA A 41 2.46 10.56 -3.61
CA ALA A 41 2.03 10.53 -5.02
C ALA A 41 1.83 9.09 -5.51
N LEU A 42 2.76 8.19 -5.21
CA LEU A 42 2.66 6.77 -5.55
C LEU A 42 1.42 6.13 -4.92
N VAL A 43 1.21 6.29 -3.61
CA VAL A 43 0.05 5.72 -2.92
C VAL A 43 -1.27 6.26 -3.50
N SER A 44 -1.30 7.55 -3.86
CA SER A 44 -2.47 8.18 -4.50
C SER A 44 -2.75 7.57 -5.87
N TYR A 45 -1.71 7.35 -6.68
CA TYR A 45 -1.83 6.71 -7.98
C TYR A 45 -2.32 5.27 -7.88
N ILE A 46 -1.77 4.46 -6.97
CA ILE A 46 -2.24 3.09 -6.71
C ILE A 46 -3.74 3.08 -6.37
N GLY A 47 -4.19 4.09 -5.61
CA GLY A 47 -5.59 4.27 -5.25
C GLY A 47 -6.55 4.36 -6.46
N LEU A 48 -6.08 4.86 -7.61
CA LEU A 48 -6.88 4.96 -8.84
C LEU A 48 -7.28 3.59 -9.42
N PHE A 49 -6.55 2.54 -9.08
CA PHE A 49 -6.79 1.18 -9.56
C PHE A 49 -7.65 0.35 -8.61
N ARG A 50 -8.14 0.94 -7.51
CA ARG A 50 -9.05 0.27 -6.58
C ARG A 50 -10.41 0.07 -7.28
N PRO A 51 -10.88 -1.18 -7.44
CA PRO A 51 -12.22 -1.44 -7.96
C PRO A 51 -13.32 -0.91 -7.03
N GLU A 52 -14.48 -0.60 -7.57
CA GLU A 52 -15.62 -0.08 -6.78
C GLU A 52 -16.11 -1.09 -5.72
N ARG A 53 -16.10 -2.39 -6.05
CA ARG A 53 -16.70 -3.45 -5.22
C ARG A 53 -15.72 -4.30 -4.42
N SER A 54 -14.42 -4.07 -4.56
CA SER A 54 -13.42 -4.92 -3.90
C SER A 54 -12.13 -4.18 -3.54
N ALA A 55 -11.40 -4.74 -2.58
CA ALA A 55 -10.07 -4.26 -2.24
C ALA A 55 -9.08 -4.57 -3.38
N LEU A 56 -8.14 -3.66 -3.59
CA LEU A 56 -6.97 -3.93 -4.42
C LEU A 56 -6.05 -4.89 -3.66
N SER A 57 -5.64 -6.00 -4.29
CA SER A 57 -4.70 -6.93 -3.66
C SER A 57 -3.29 -6.33 -3.56
N ASN A 58 -2.55 -6.69 -2.51
CA ASN A 58 -1.17 -6.24 -2.32
C ASN A 58 -0.27 -6.61 -3.50
N GLY A 59 -0.41 -7.83 -4.05
CA GLY A 59 0.34 -8.24 -5.25
C GLY A 59 0.09 -7.36 -6.48
N ARG A 60 -1.14 -6.85 -6.67
CA ARG A 60 -1.44 -5.91 -7.76
C ARG A 60 -0.90 -4.51 -7.45
N ALA A 61 -1.00 -4.06 -6.20
CA ALA A 61 -0.43 -2.79 -5.76
C ALA A 61 1.10 -2.76 -5.91
N LEU A 62 1.79 -3.85 -5.58
CA LEU A 62 3.24 -4.00 -5.76
C LEU A 62 3.64 -3.89 -7.23
N LYS A 63 2.96 -4.62 -8.13
CA LYS A 63 3.22 -4.54 -9.58
C LYS A 63 3.07 -3.11 -10.12
N LEU A 64 2.04 -2.39 -9.69
CA LEU A 64 1.84 -0.98 -10.06
C LEU A 64 2.96 -0.09 -9.51
N SER A 65 3.46 -0.39 -8.31
CA SER A 65 4.57 0.33 -7.68
C SER A 65 5.86 0.19 -8.49
N ILE A 66 6.22 -1.04 -8.85
CA ILE A 66 7.43 -1.35 -9.63
C ILE A 66 7.35 -0.73 -11.03
N LEU A 67 6.18 -0.81 -11.68
CA LEU A 67 5.99 -0.26 -13.03
C LEU A 67 6.24 1.25 -13.10
N LEU A 68 5.89 2.00 -12.07
CA LEU A 68 6.10 3.45 -12.01
C LEU A 68 7.54 3.86 -11.69
N MET A 69 8.35 2.92 -11.18
CA MET A 69 9.73 3.15 -10.77
C MET A 69 10.75 2.65 -11.81
N SER A 70 10.27 2.00 -12.87
CA SER A 70 11.07 1.56 -14.02
C SER A 70 11.20 2.67 -15.05
#